data_AF-A0AAV6AXP0-F1
#
_entry.id   AF-A0AAV6AXP0-F1
#
_cell.length_a   1.000
_cell.length_b   1.000
_cell.length_c   1.000
_cell.angle_alpha   90.00
_cell.angle_beta   90.00
_cell.angle_gamma   90.00
#
_symmetry.space_group_name_H-M   'P 1'
#
loop_
_entity.id
_entity.type
_entity.pdbx_description
1 polymer ?
#
loop_
_entity_poly.entity_id
_entity_poly.type
_entity_poly.pdbx_seq_one_letter_code
_entity_poly.pdbx_strand_id
1 'polypeptide(L)'
;MNHPKRAEWIPLLFGEANAKTRQRLDAHLRECAECAQEVNAWRRTMGRLDAWKLPQAPKPGRSLPWRPVAWAAAAAVVMGAFVAGRFTAPTLDVQTLRTVLKSELSEEIQRGFARVSSESSAALANLEVRLASASIQNNKDMAEEFVQAINSLRTQDHEATAALFAKLEKQYTTDFVLLRRDLETLASTTDEEIESARLKLYQLASNRTE
;
A
#
# COMPACT_ATOMS: atom_id res chain seq x y z
N MET A 1 -0.76 -22.30 -33.97
CA MET A 1 -1.83 -22.94 -33.16
C MET A 1 -2.74 -21.85 -32.63
N ASN A 2 -4.02 -22.12 -32.36
CA ASN A 2 -4.93 -21.11 -31.79
C ASN A 2 -4.69 -21.02 -30.28
N HIS A 3 -4.18 -19.88 -29.82
CA HIS A 3 -3.98 -19.61 -28.39
C HIS A 3 -5.31 -19.24 -27.72
N PRO A 4 -5.63 -19.81 -26.54
CA PRO A 4 -6.80 -19.42 -25.76
C PRO A 4 -6.73 -17.94 -25.38
N LYS A 5 -7.87 -17.25 -25.43
CA LYS A 5 -7.95 -15.84 -25.02
C LYS A 5 -7.60 -15.70 -23.53
N ARG A 6 -7.02 -14.56 -23.14
CA ARG A 6 -6.66 -14.25 -21.74
C ARG A 6 -7.80 -14.51 -20.74
N ALA A 7 -9.04 -14.21 -21.12
CA ALA A 7 -10.23 -14.43 -20.28
C ALA A 7 -10.48 -15.91 -19.91
N GLU A 8 -10.07 -16.86 -20.76
CA GLU A 8 -10.25 -18.30 -20.51
C GLU A 8 -9.30 -18.82 -19.41
N TRP A 9 -8.19 -18.12 -19.17
CA TRP A 9 -7.22 -18.48 -18.12
C TRP A 9 -7.64 -17.99 -16.73
N ILE A 10 -8.53 -17.00 -16.63
CA ILE A 10 -8.95 -16.41 -15.34
C ILE A 10 -9.55 -17.48 -14.40
N PRO A 11 -10.54 -18.28 -14.82
CA PRO A 11 -11.10 -19.31 -13.93
C PRO A 11 -10.05 -20.35 -13.52
N LEU A 12 -9.05 -20.64 -14.37
CA LEU A 12 -7.99 -21.58 -14.04
C LEU A 12 -7.06 -21.01 -12.96
N LEU A 13 -6.72 -19.73 -13.04
CA LEU A 13 -5.83 -19.06 -12.09
C LEU A 13 -6.45 -18.93 -10.70
N PHE A 14 -7.74 -18.61 -10.63
CA PHE A 14 -8.48 -18.46 -9.38
C PHE A 14 -9.10 -19.76 -8.84
N GLY A 15 -8.92 -20.88 -9.55
CA GLY A 15 -9.45 -22.18 -9.12
C GLY A 15 -10.95 -22.39 -9.36
N GLU A 16 -11.59 -21.49 -10.11
CA GLU A 16 -13.02 -21.50 -10.47
C GLU A 16 -13.32 -22.29 -11.76
N ALA A 17 -12.29 -22.81 -12.44
CA ALA A 17 -12.47 -23.59 -13.66
C ALA A 17 -13.15 -24.94 -13.39
N ASN A 18 -14.19 -25.26 -14.18
CA ASN A 18 -14.78 -26.59 -14.18
C ASN A 18 -13.77 -27.66 -14.65
N ALA A 19 -14.00 -28.93 -14.29
CA ALA A 19 -13.04 -30.02 -14.53
C ALA A 19 -12.67 -30.21 -16.02
N LYS A 20 -13.64 -30.06 -16.93
CA LYS A 20 -13.43 -30.19 -18.38
C LYS A 20 -12.55 -29.06 -18.93
N THR A 21 -12.81 -27.83 -18.51
CA THR A 21 -12.05 -26.65 -18.91
C THR A 21 -10.63 -26.73 -18.36
N ARG A 22 -10.47 -27.16 -17.11
CA ARG A 22 -9.15 -27.38 -16.50
C ARG A 22 -8.32 -28.39 -17.28
N GLN A 23 -8.89 -29.56 -17.59
CA GLN A 23 -8.19 -30.59 -18.37
C GLN A 23 -7.78 -30.10 -19.76
N ARG A 24 -8.68 -29.38 -20.46
CA ARG A 24 -8.39 -28.80 -21.79
C ARG A 24 -7.25 -27.78 -21.74
N LEU A 25 -7.27 -26.89 -20.76
CA LEU A 25 -6.26 -25.85 -20.60
C LEU A 25 -4.91 -26.43 -20.13
N ASP A 26 -4.92 -27.41 -19.22
CA ASP A 26 -3.71 -28.10 -18.77
C ASP A 26 -3.05 -28.91 -19.90
N ALA A 27 -3.84 -29.52 -20.79
CA ALA A 27 -3.31 -30.14 -22.00
C ALA A 27 -2.63 -29.11 -22.91
N HIS A 28 -3.27 -27.96 -23.12
CA HIS A 28 -2.69 -26.87 -23.93
C HIS A 28 -1.38 -26.32 -23.32
N LEU A 29 -1.29 -26.22 -21.99
CA LEU A 29 -0.06 -25.77 -21.31
C LEU A 29 1.11 -26.75 -21.47
N ARG A 30 0.85 -28.03 -21.74
CA ARG A 30 1.90 -29.02 -22.03
C ARG A 30 2.40 -28.93 -23.48
N GLU A 31 1.53 -28.51 -24.39
CA GLU A 31 1.82 -28.43 -25.82
C GLU A 31 2.38 -27.06 -26.24
N CYS A 32 2.05 -25.99 -25.52
CA CYS A 32 2.45 -24.62 -25.85
C CYS A 32 3.31 -23.98 -24.74
N ALA A 33 4.62 -23.85 -25.01
CA ALA A 33 5.57 -23.25 -24.08
C ALA A 33 5.30 -21.76 -23.80
N GLU A 34 4.84 -21.00 -24.81
CA GLU A 34 4.52 -19.57 -24.68
C GLU A 34 3.39 -19.35 -23.67
N CYS A 35 2.27 -20.07 -23.83
CA CYS A 35 1.16 -20.00 -22.89
C CYS A 35 1.56 -20.48 -21.48
N ALA A 36 2.42 -21.50 -21.38
CA ALA A 36 2.97 -21.94 -20.10
C ALA A 36 3.78 -20.85 -19.40
N GLN A 37 4.59 -20.09 -20.15
CA GLN A 37 5.38 -19.00 -19.60
C GLN A 37 4.49 -17.86 -19.10
N GLU A 38 3.47 -17.46 -19.86
CA GLU A 38 2.53 -16.41 -19.45
C GLU A 38 1.74 -16.78 -18.19
N VAL A 39 1.17 -18.00 -18.16
CA VAL A 39 0.38 -18.46 -17.00
C VAL A 39 1.26 -18.59 -15.75
N ASN A 40 2.50 -19.07 -15.89
CA ASN A 40 3.43 -19.12 -14.77
C ASN A 40 3.89 -17.73 -14.30
N ALA A 41 3.99 -16.75 -15.21
CA ALA A 41 4.24 -15.37 -14.82
C ALA A 41 3.08 -14.81 -13.96
N TRP A 42 1.82 -15.05 -14.36
CA TRP A 42 0.66 -14.64 -13.57
C TRP A 42 0.59 -15.33 -12.20
N ARG A 43 0.82 -16.64 -12.14
CA ARG A 43 0.87 -17.39 -10.86
C ARG A 43 1.94 -16.83 -9.91
N ARG A 44 3.12 -16.45 -10.41
CA ARG A 44 4.16 -15.82 -9.59
C ARG A 44 3.73 -14.47 -9.04
N THR A 45 3.07 -13.64 -9.85
CA THR A 45 2.54 -12.35 -9.40
C THR A 45 1.47 -12.52 -8.33
N MET A 46 0.54 -13.47 -8.50
CA MET A 46 -0.46 -13.79 -7.47
C MET A 46 0.20 -14.27 -6.19
N GLY A 47 1.15 -15.21 -6.26
CA GLY A 47 1.87 -15.68 -5.07
C GLY A 47 2.61 -14.58 -4.32
N ARG A 48 3.13 -13.56 -5.02
CA ARG A 48 3.71 -12.36 -4.39
C ARG A 48 2.66 -11.50 -3.69
N LEU A 49 1.48 -11.35 -4.28
CA LEU A 49 0.37 -10.60 -3.68
C LEU A 49 -0.19 -11.35 -2.46
N ASP A 50 -0.30 -12.68 -2.52
CA ASP A 50 -0.71 -13.50 -1.37
C ASP A 50 0.32 -13.47 -0.23
N ALA A 51 1.60 -13.40 -0.57
CA ALA A 51 2.68 -13.23 0.41
C ALA A 51 2.72 -11.83 1.02
N TRP A 52 2.06 -10.84 0.40
CA TRP A 52 1.98 -9.48 0.90
C TRP A 52 1.04 -9.42 2.11
N LYS A 53 1.59 -9.69 3.29
CA LYS A 53 0.90 -9.44 4.56
C LYS A 53 0.94 -7.95 4.86
N LEU A 54 -0.23 -7.33 4.97
CA LEU A 54 -0.33 -5.99 5.54
C LEU A 54 0.34 -6.01 6.92
N PRO A 55 1.13 -4.97 7.28
CA PRO A 55 1.63 -4.85 8.64
C PRO A 55 0.44 -4.94 9.58
N GLN A 56 0.42 -5.97 10.41
CA GLN A 56 -0.65 -6.12 11.40
C GLN A 56 -0.55 -4.89 12.29
N ALA A 57 -1.57 -4.03 12.24
CA ALA A 57 -1.69 -2.91 13.14
C ALA A 57 -1.44 -3.43 14.56
N PRO A 58 -0.58 -2.77 15.36
CA PRO A 58 -0.31 -3.21 16.71
C PRO A 58 -1.64 -3.38 17.42
N LYS A 59 -1.91 -4.61 17.90
CA LYS A 59 -3.13 -4.88 18.67
C LYS A 59 -3.14 -3.86 19.81
N PRO A 60 -4.20 -3.02 19.95
CA PRO A 60 -4.28 -2.12 21.08
C PRO A 60 -4.19 -2.98 22.33
N GLY A 61 -3.11 -2.81 23.09
CA GLY A 61 -2.94 -3.50 24.36
C GLY A 61 -4.14 -3.13 25.21
N ARG A 62 -5.04 -4.10 25.45
CA ARG A 62 -6.14 -3.94 26.40
C ARG A 62 -5.53 -3.79 27.79
N SER A 63 -5.18 -2.56 28.13
CA SER A 63 -5.07 -2.11 29.51
C SER A 63 -6.21 -1.13 29.75
N LEU A 64 -7.44 -1.65 29.79
CA LEU A 64 -8.50 -0.93 30.47
C LEU A 64 -8.41 -1.32 31.95
N PRO A 65 -8.26 -0.37 32.88
CA PRO A 65 -8.39 -0.65 34.30
C PRO A 65 -9.84 -1.05 34.56
N TRP A 66 -10.04 -2.35 34.76
CA TRP A 66 -11.30 -2.94 35.18
C TRP A 66 -11.74 -2.26 36.49
N ARG A 67 -12.78 -1.43 36.43
CA ARG A 67 -13.49 -0.90 37.61
C ARG A 67 -14.79 -1.69 37.79
N PRO A 68 -14.83 -2.76 38.60
CA PRO A 68 -15.98 -3.68 38.68
C PRO A 68 -17.06 -3.20 39.66
N VAL A 69 -17.52 -1.94 39.58
CA VAL A 69 -18.54 -1.44 40.54
C VAL A 69 -19.70 -0.70 39.89
N ALA A 70 -19.59 -0.24 38.64
CA ALA A 70 -20.65 0.60 38.05
C ALA A 70 -21.90 -0.17 37.56
N TRP A 71 -21.79 -1.47 37.29
CA TRP A 71 -22.88 -2.24 36.66
C TRP A 71 -23.75 -3.03 37.63
N ALA A 72 -23.34 -3.16 38.90
CA ALA A 72 -24.10 -3.91 39.90
C ALA A 72 -25.42 -3.20 40.28
N ALA A 73 -25.45 -1.86 40.24
CA ALA A 73 -26.66 -1.10 40.56
C ALA A 73 -27.78 -1.30 39.52
N ALA A 74 -27.44 -1.36 38.22
CA ALA A 74 -28.43 -1.54 37.17
C ALA A 74 -29.10 -2.92 37.23
N ALA A 75 -28.34 -3.98 37.51
CA ALA A 75 -28.87 -5.33 37.65
C ALA A 75 -29.77 -5.49 38.90
N ALA A 76 -29.45 -4.80 40.00
CA ALA A 76 -30.26 -4.81 41.21
C ALA A 76 -31.64 -4.14 41.02
N VAL A 77 -31.71 -3.07 40.22
CA VAL A 77 -32.99 -2.39 39.91
C VAL A 77 -33.90 -3.28 39.05
N VAL A 78 -33.35 -3.95 38.03
CA VAL A 78 -34.12 -4.83 37.14
C VAL A 78 -34.63 -6.08 37.90
N MET A 79 -33.79 -6.67 38.76
CA MET A 79 -34.20 -7.84 39.56
C MET A 79 -35.17 -7.44 40.69
N GLY A 80 -35.00 -6.28 41.31
CA GLY A 80 -35.90 -5.77 42.35
C GLY A 80 -37.31 -5.48 41.83
N ALA A 81 -37.42 -4.87 40.64
CA ALA A 81 -38.73 -4.59 40.02
C ALA A 81 -39.49 -5.88 39.64
N PHE A 82 -38.78 -6.93 39.23
CA PHE A 82 -39.40 -8.20 38.85
C PHE A 82 -39.93 -9.00 40.05
N VAL A 83 -39.22 -8.96 41.19
CA VAL A 83 -39.65 -9.67 42.41
C VAL A 83 -40.81 -8.94 43.10
N ALA A 84 -40.80 -7.60 43.15
CA ALA A 84 -41.91 -6.83 43.72
C ALA A 84 -43.21 -6.99 42.90
N GLY A 85 -43.12 -7.02 41.57
CA GLY A 85 -44.29 -7.15 40.69
C GLY A 85 -45.02 -8.51 40.77
N ARG A 86 -44.37 -9.56 41.28
CA ARG A 86 -44.95 -10.91 41.34
C ARG A 86 -45.73 -11.21 42.61
N PHE A 87 -45.56 -10.43 43.68
CA PHE A 87 -46.20 -10.67 44.99
C PHE A 87 -47.39 -9.76 45.30
N THR A 88 -47.61 -8.68 44.56
CA THR A 88 -48.73 -7.74 44.75
C THR A 88 -49.73 -7.76 43.59
N ALA A 89 -50.08 -8.94 43.07
CA ALA A 89 -51.14 -9.06 42.08
C ALA A 89 -52.49 -9.24 42.80
N PRO A 90 -53.34 -8.20 42.94
CA PRO A 90 -54.74 -8.40 43.31
C PRO A 90 -55.47 -9.13 42.17
N THR A 91 -56.43 -9.99 42.51
CA THR A 91 -57.33 -10.63 41.55
C THR A 91 -58.32 -9.60 41.00
N LEU A 92 -57.83 -8.68 40.17
CA LEU A 92 -58.67 -7.81 39.36
C LEU A 92 -58.97 -8.50 38.03
N ASP A 93 -60.22 -8.37 37.61
CA ASP A 93 -60.75 -8.90 36.36
C ASP A 93 -59.87 -8.46 35.17
N VAL A 94 -59.16 -9.44 34.63
CA VAL A 94 -58.09 -9.25 33.63
C VAL A 94 -58.68 -8.76 32.31
N GLN A 95 -59.96 -9.02 32.03
CA GLN A 95 -60.63 -8.55 30.83
C GLN A 95 -60.89 -7.04 30.84
N THR A 96 -61.34 -6.47 31.96
CA THR A 96 -61.71 -5.05 32.06
C THR A 96 -60.51 -4.13 32.20
N LEU A 97 -59.43 -4.56 32.89
CA LEU A 97 -58.18 -3.79 32.86
C LEU A 97 -57.48 -3.87 31.51
N ARG A 98 -57.48 -5.03 30.84
CA ARG A 98 -56.79 -5.18 29.56
C ARG A 98 -57.33 -4.23 28.48
N THR A 99 -58.63 -3.91 28.50
CA THR A 99 -59.23 -3.01 27.51
C THR A 99 -58.90 -1.55 27.78
N VAL A 100 -58.95 -1.11 29.05
CA VAL A 100 -58.62 0.27 29.44
C VAL A 100 -57.11 0.53 29.36
N LEU A 101 -56.28 -0.42 29.82
CA LEU A 101 -54.82 -0.28 29.76
C LEU A 101 -54.31 -0.32 28.31
N LYS A 102 -54.93 -1.09 27.41
CA LYS A 102 -54.48 -1.15 26.01
C LYS A 102 -54.63 0.20 25.30
N SER A 103 -55.73 0.91 25.51
CA SER A 103 -55.96 2.18 24.80
C SER A 103 -55.02 3.27 25.30
N GLU A 104 -54.85 3.39 26.61
CA GLU A 104 -54.05 4.48 27.20
C GLU A 104 -52.54 4.19 27.07
N LEU A 105 -52.12 2.94 27.27
CA LEU A 105 -50.70 2.55 27.17
C LEU A 105 -50.24 2.45 25.72
N SER A 106 -51.11 2.11 24.76
CA SER A 106 -50.72 2.05 23.34
C SER A 106 -50.40 3.43 22.78
N GLU A 107 -51.16 4.47 23.16
CA GLU A 107 -50.84 5.83 22.73
C GLU A 107 -49.53 6.33 23.33
N GLU A 108 -49.30 6.09 24.62
CA GLU A 108 -48.07 6.51 25.31
C GLU A 108 -46.84 5.77 24.76
N ILE A 109 -46.95 4.46 24.49
CA ILE A 109 -45.89 3.66 23.86
C ILE A 109 -45.64 4.12 22.44
N GLN A 110 -46.68 4.44 21.66
CA GLN A 110 -46.53 4.88 20.27
C GLN A 110 -45.89 6.27 20.18
N ARG A 111 -46.24 7.18 21.10
CA ARG A 111 -45.57 8.49 21.27
C ARG A 111 -44.11 8.31 21.73
N GLY A 112 -43.86 7.42 22.69
CA GLY A 112 -42.52 7.08 23.16
C GLY A 112 -41.64 6.50 22.05
N PHE A 113 -42.18 5.58 21.24
CA PHE A 113 -41.46 4.96 20.14
C PHE A 113 -41.17 5.94 19.00
N ALA A 114 -42.12 6.82 18.67
CA ALA A 114 -41.89 7.88 17.68
C ALA A 114 -40.80 8.86 18.14
N ARG A 115 -40.75 9.18 19.44
CA ARG A 115 -39.70 10.02 20.02
C ARG A 115 -38.33 9.33 20.00
N VAL A 116 -38.27 8.07 20.41
CA VAL A 116 -37.02 7.29 20.39
C VAL A 116 -36.53 7.03 18.95
N SER A 117 -37.42 6.78 18.00
CA SER A 117 -37.04 6.54 16.59
C SER A 117 -36.53 7.82 15.91
N SER A 118 -37.13 8.98 16.22
CA SER A 118 -36.66 10.28 15.72
C SER A 118 -35.34 10.70 16.38
N GLU A 119 -35.17 10.47 17.68
CA GLU A 119 -33.94 10.78 18.40
C GLU A 119 -32.78 9.87 17.98
N SER A 120 -33.03 8.59 17.77
CA SER A 120 -32.02 7.64 17.28
C SER A 120 -31.58 7.94 15.84
N SER A 121 -32.50 8.32 14.95
CA SER A 121 -32.13 8.71 13.59
C SER A 121 -31.35 10.03 13.55
N ALA A 122 -31.70 11.01 14.38
CA ALA A 122 -30.92 12.24 14.54
C ALA A 122 -29.52 11.99 15.13
N ALA A 123 -29.40 11.07 16.09
CA ALA A 123 -28.11 10.67 16.66
C ALA A 123 -27.20 9.98 15.61
N LEU A 124 -27.77 9.11 14.77
CA LEU A 124 -27.03 8.44 13.70
C LEU A 124 -26.54 9.44 12.63
N ALA A 125 -27.37 10.39 12.21
CA ALA A 125 -26.97 11.43 11.25
C ALA A 125 -25.80 12.29 11.79
N ASN A 126 -25.81 12.63 13.08
CA ASN A 126 -24.71 13.37 13.72
C ASN A 126 -23.41 12.54 13.79
N LEU A 127 -23.52 11.23 14.00
CA LEU A 127 -22.37 10.33 13.99
C LEU A 127 -21.75 10.22 12.59
N GLU A 128 -22.58 10.10 11.55
CA GLU A 128 -22.11 10.04 10.16
C GLU A 128 -21.35 11.32 9.77
N VAL A 129 -21.87 12.50 10.10
CA VAL A 129 -21.21 13.79 9.86
C VAL A 129 -19.88 13.89 10.60
N ARG A 130 -19.81 13.41 11.86
CA ARG A 130 -18.56 13.37 12.64
C ARG A 130 -17.55 12.38 12.09
N LEU A 131 -18.00 11.22 11.61
CA LEU A 131 -17.12 10.23 11.00
C LEU A 131 -16.56 10.75 9.67
N ALA A 132 -17.40 11.39 8.86
CA ALA A 132 -16.99 12.00 7.59
C ALA A 132 -15.97 13.13 7.80
N SER A 133 -16.19 14.02 8.77
CA SER A 133 -15.25 15.10 9.07
C SER A 133 -13.94 14.60 9.67
N ALA A 134 -13.97 13.61 10.57
CA ALA A 134 -12.77 12.98 11.10
C ALA A 134 -11.98 12.23 10.02
N SER A 135 -12.67 11.55 9.09
CA SER A 135 -12.05 10.87 7.95
C SER A 135 -11.36 11.85 7.00
N ILE A 136 -12.01 12.97 6.68
CA ILE A 136 -11.40 14.02 5.84
C ILE A 136 -10.15 14.60 6.50
N GLN A 137 -10.18 14.84 7.81
CA GLN A 137 -9.00 15.36 8.52
C GLN A 137 -7.85 14.35 8.52
N ASN A 138 -8.13 13.09 8.85
CA ASN A 138 -7.12 12.03 8.81
C ASN A 138 -6.52 11.84 7.41
N ASN A 139 -7.33 11.96 6.35
CA ASN A 139 -6.84 11.86 4.97
C ASN A 139 -5.97 13.06 4.58
N LYS A 140 -6.25 14.26 5.09
CA LYS A 140 -5.40 15.45 4.85
C LYS A 140 -4.05 15.29 5.53
N ASP A 141 -4.04 14.87 6.80
CA ASP A 141 -2.81 14.70 7.57
C ASP A 141 -1.91 13.63 6.90
N MET A 142 -2.49 12.50 6.46
CA MET A 142 -1.76 11.48 5.68
C MET A 142 -1.25 11.99 4.34
N ALA A 143 -2.03 12.83 3.63
CA ALA A 143 -1.60 13.40 2.35
C ALA A 143 -0.44 14.38 2.53
N GLU A 144 -0.46 15.21 3.58
CA GLU A 144 0.63 16.12 3.92
C GLU A 144 1.91 15.35 4.28
N GLU A 145 1.80 14.29 5.10
CA GLU A 145 2.94 13.43 5.43
C GLU A 145 3.54 12.77 4.19
N PHE A 146 2.69 12.26 3.28
CA PHE A 146 3.13 11.66 2.03
C PHE A 146 3.84 12.66 1.11
N VAL A 147 3.31 13.89 0.98
CA VAL A 147 3.93 14.95 0.20
C VAL A 147 5.29 15.34 0.78
N GLN A 148 5.40 15.45 2.11
CA GLN A 148 6.69 15.71 2.78
C GLN A 148 7.69 14.59 2.53
N ALA A 149 7.28 13.33 2.63
CA ALA A 149 8.14 12.18 2.37
C ALA A 149 8.67 12.19 0.93
N ILE A 150 7.80 12.40 -0.08
CA ILE A 150 8.21 12.48 -1.48
C ILE A 150 9.18 13.64 -1.74
N ASN A 151 8.89 14.82 -1.17
CA ASN A 151 9.75 15.98 -1.38
C ASN A 151 11.14 15.75 -0.77
N SER A 152 11.23 15.12 0.41
CA SER A 152 12.52 14.79 1.02
C SER A 152 13.36 13.82 0.18
N LEU A 153 12.72 12.79 -0.39
CA LEU A 153 13.36 11.83 -1.30
C LEU A 153 13.86 12.53 -2.57
N ARG A 154 13.05 13.41 -3.16
CA ARG A 154 13.45 14.17 -4.35
C ARG A 154 14.65 15.08 -4.08
N THR A 155 14.67 15.77 -2.94
CA THR A 155 15.81 16.61 -2.57
C THR A 155 17.08 15.78 -2.45
N GLN A 156 17.01 14.61 -1.79
CA GLN A 156 18.14 13.70 -1.66
C GLN A 156 18.63 13.18 -3.02
N ASP A 157 17.72 12.81 -3.91
CA ASP A 157 18.06 12.38 -5.28
C ASP A 157 18.70 13.52 -6.09
N HIS A 158 18.20 14.75 -5.96
CA HIS A 158 18.79 15.92 -6.61
C HIS A 158 20.20 16.22 -6.11
N GLU A 159 20.44 16.12 -4.80
CA GLU A 159 21.77 16.29 -4.23
C GLU A 159 22.73 15.19 -4.68
N ALA A 160 22.29 13.93 -4.69
CA ALA A 160 23.09 12.79 -5.13
C ALA A 160 23.46 12.91 -6.63
N THR A 161 22.51 13.27 -7.48
CA THR A 161 22.75 13.46 -8.92
C THR A 161 23.67 14.65 -9.18
N ALA A 162 23.48 15.78 -8.50
CA ALA A 162 24.37 16.93 -8.61
C ALA A 162 25.80 16.58 -8.17
N ALA A 163 25.97 15.82 -7.09
CA ALA A 163 27.28 15.36 -6.63
C ALA A 163 27.96 14.43 -7.65
N LEU A 164 27.20 13.56 -8.33
CA LEU A 164 27.73 12.71 -9.41
C LEU A 164 28.19 13.53 -10.62
N PHE A 165 27.40 14.53 -11.05
CA PHE A 165 27.79 15.40 -12.15
C PHE A 165 29.04 16.21 -11.83
N ALA A 166 29.13 16.80 -10.63
CA ALA A 166 30.32 17.52 -10.19
C ALA A 166 31.56 16.61 -10.17
N LYS A 167 31.40 15.34 -9.78
CA LYS A 167 32.48 14.35 -9.83
C LYS A 167 32.91 14.04 -11.27
N LEU A 168 31.97 13.84 -12.19
CA LEU A 168 32.26 13.59 -13.60
C LEU A 168 33.00 14.77 -14.23
N GLU A 169 32.54 16.01 -14.00
CA GLU A 169 33.20 17.22 -14.51
C GLU A 169 34.65 17.33 -14.03
N LYS A 170 34.89 17.03 -12.75
CA LYS A 170 36.25 16.98 -12.19
C LYS A 170 37.12 15.89 -12.84
N GLN A 171 36.53 14.73 -13.15
CA GLN A 171 37.25 13.67 -13.87
C GLN A 171 37.60 14.10 -15.28
N TYR A 172 36.63 14.64 -16.04
CA TYR A 172 36.86 15.11 -17.42
C TYR A 172 37.96 16.17 -17.51
N THR A 173 37.98 17.14 -16.59
CA THR A 173 39.01 18.18 -16.58
C THR A 173 40.40 17.61 -16.26
N THR A 174 40.47 16.64 -15.35
CA THR A 174 41.73 15.94 -15.02
C THR A 174 42.22 15.12 -16.21
N ASP A 175 41.35 14.34 -16.83
CA ASP A 175 41.67 13.49 -17.98
C ASP A 175 42.08 14.34 -19.19
N PHE A 176 41.44 15.49 -19.40
CA PHE A 176 41.83 16.43 -20.46
C PHE A 176 43.25 16.99 -20.27
N VAL A 177 43.60 17.36 -19.03
CA VAL A 177 44.96 17.85 -18.72
C VAL A 177 46.00 16.74 -18.90
N LEU A 178 45.69 15.51 -18.48
CA LEU A 178 46.57 14.35 -18.68
C LEU A 178 46.77 14.05 -20.17
N LEU A 179 45.67 13.98 -20.93
CA LEU A 179 45.72 13.73 -22.37
C LEU A 179 46.55 14.79 -23.09
N ARG A 180 46.41 16.06 -22.70
CA ARG A 180 47.23 17.15 -23.26
C ARG A 180 48.71 16.94 -22.95
N ARG A 181 49.06 16.60 -21.71
CA ARG A 181 50.45 16.35 -21.31
C ARG A 181 51.06 15.18 -22.08
N ASP A 182 50.28 14.12 -22.29
CA ASP A 182 50.71 12.95 -23.04
C ASP A 182 50.92 13.29 -24.53
N LEU A 183 50.06 14.13 -25.11
CA LEU A 183 50.25 14.65 -26.46
C LEU A 183 51.50 15.53 -26.59
N GLU A 184 51.76 16.41 -25.62
CA GLU A 184 52.98 17.23 -25.57
C GLU A 184 54.23 16.36 -25.46
N THR A 185 54.18 15.29 -24.66
CA THR A 185 55.28 14.32 -24.50
C THR A 185 55.51 13.51 -25.77
N LEU A 186 54.44 13.05 -26.43
CA LEU A 186 54.53 12.34 -27.71
C LEU A 186 55.13 13.24 -28.80
N ALA A 187 54.73 14.51 -28.84
CA ALA A 187 55.27 15.47 -29.80
C ALA A 187 56.76 15.71 -29.59
N SER A 188 57.22 15.93 -28.34
CA SER A 188 58.64 16.14 -28.05
C SER A 188 59.50 14.90 -28.34
N THR A 189 58.99 13.71 -27.99
CA THR A 189 59.70 12.45 -28.25
C THR A 189 59.82 12.20 -29.76
N THR A 190 58.76 12.47 -30.53
CA THR A 190 58.78 12.32 -31.99
C THR A 190 59.77 13.29 -32.64
N ASP A 191 59.84 14.53 -32.16
CA ASP A 191 60.78 15.54 -32.68
C ASP A 191 62.25 15.13 -32.42
N GLU A 192 62.54 14.62 -31.22
CA GLU A 192 63.87 14.08 -30.86
C GLU A 192 64.27 12.87 -31.72
N GLU A 193 63.33 11.94 -31.97
CA GLU A 193 63.56 10.80 -32.85
C GLU A 193 63.81 11.23 -34.31
N ILE A 194 63.08 12.23 -34.80
CA ILE A 194 63.27 12.78 -36.15
C ILE A 194 64.65 13.44 -36.28
N GLU A 195 65.06 14.26 -35.32
CA GLU A 195 66.39 14.88 -35.31
C GLU A 195 67.51 13.84 -35.21
N SER A 196 67.34 12.82 -34.36
CA SER A 196 68.25 11.66 -34.29
C SER A 196 68.36 10.92 -35.62
N ALA A 197 67.24 10.69 -36.30
CA ALA A 197 67.21 10.06 -37.62
C ALA A 197 67.91 10.93 -38.68
N ARG A 198 67.71 12.25 -38.66
CA ARG A 198 68.40 13.20 -39.55
C ARG A 198 69.91 13.17 -39.34
N LEU A 199 70.38 13.21 -38.09
CA LEU A 199 71.80 13.14 -37.76
C LEU A 199 72.44 11.82 -38.26
N LYS A 200 71.76 10.69 -38.10
CA LYS A 200 72.21 9.39 -38.63
C LYS A 200 72.29 9.39 -40.16
N LEU A 201 71.33 10.00 -40.85
CA LEU A 201 71.36 10.12 -42.31
C LEU A 201 72.54 10.99 -42.79
N TYR A 202 72.85 12.08 -42.10
CA TYR A 202 74.04 12.89 -42.40
C TYR A 202 75.34 12.11 -42.22
N GLN A 203 75.47 11.32 -41.14
CA GLN A 203 76.64 10.47 -40.91
C GLN A 203 76.80 9.37 -41.98
N LEU A 204 75.71 8.76 -42.42
CA LEU A 204 75.73 7.77 -43.51
C LEU A 204 76.10 8.42 -44.84
N ALA A 205 75.66 9.65 -45.10
CA ALA A 205 76.01 10.38 -46.31
C ALA A 205 77.49 10.79 -46.32
N SER A 206 78.06 11.27 -45.21
CA SER A 206 79.48 11.63 -45.12
C SER A 206 80.40 10.43 -45.26
N ASN A 207 80.05 9.27 -44.67
CA ASN A 207 80.86 8.05 -44.77
C ASN A 207 80.84 7.43 -46.18
N ARG A 208 79.93 7.85 -47.07
CA ARG A 208 79.82 7.35 -48.44
C ARG A 208 80.71 8.12 -49.44
N THR A 209 81.19 9.30 -49.05
CA THR A 209 81.96 10.19 -49.93
C THR A 209 83.49 10.07 -49.78
N GLU A 210 83.97 9.21 -48.88
CA GLU A 210 85.38 8.75 -48.83
C GLU A 210 85.53 7.40 -49.55
#